data_AF-A0A0D0FMR4-F1
#
_entry.id   AF-A0A0D0FMR4-F1
#
_cell.length_a   1.000
_cell.length_b   1.000
_cell.length_c   1.000
_cell.angle_alpha   90.00
_cell.angle_beta   90.00
_cell.angle_gamma   90.00
#
_symmetry.space_group_name_H-M   'P 1'
#
loop_
_entity.id
_entity.type
_entity.pdbx_description
1 polymer ?
#
loop_
_entity_poly.entity_id
_entity_poly.type
_entity_poly.pdbx_seq_one_letter_code
_entity_poly.pdbx_strand_id
1 'polypeptide(L)'
;MFNLRKKQNNEYKSPVAAFLWSVTMVGFGQLYNGQYTFGFMLLASEFTINTLSNLNPSIHHSFHGDFIKVHDVVNYHWGLFYPSLYGFSIWQAYNRAIVMNYQKEGKEPPEKVYLTGFCIGLVVGMNLGVYWHHYFLDHILLFKVLSSPVFNGIFLGIIVGFAGHLLEKLQSKLKVDEHGRKG
;
A
#
# COMPACT_ATOMS: atom_id res chain seq x y z
N MET A 1 12.60 39.77 -0.37
CA MET A 1 11.65 38.93 0.40
C MET A 1 10.69 38.28 -0.59
N PHE A 2 11.07 37.14 -1.19
CA PHE A 2 10.28 36.49 -2.24
C PHE A 2 9.19 35.65 -1.57
N ASN A 3 8.00 36.22 -1.43
CA ASN A 3 6.85 35.54 -0.85
C ASN A 3 6.29 34.56 -1.87
N LEU A 4 6.94 33.39 -1.99
CA LEU A 4 6.38 32.23 -2.68
C LEU A 4 5.23 31.69 -1.83
N ARG A 5 4.08 32.37 -1.88
CA ARG A 5 2.81 31.77 -1.53
C ARG A 5 2.62 30.62 -2.52
N LYS A 6 3.12 29.43 -2.15
CA LYS A 6 2.84 28.16 -2.83
C LYS A 6 1.35 28.21 -3.11
N LYS A 7 0.97 28.12 -4.39
CA LYS A 7 -0.40 27.99 -4.85
C LYS A 7 -0.96 26.69 -4.25
N GLN A 8 -1.36 26.74 -2.98
CA GLN A 8 -2.02 25.64 -2.31
C GLN A 8 -3.38 25.52 -3.00
N ASN A 9 -3.57 24.44 -3.74
CA ASN A 9 -4.85 24.13 -4.37
C ASN A 9 -5.93 24.20 -3.29
N ASN A 10 -6.90 25.09 -3.48
CA ASN A 10 -7.87 25.50 -2.45
C ASN A 10 -9.01 24.47 -2.26
N GLU A 11 -8.81 23.25 -2.74
CA GLU A 11 -9.83 22.21 -2.80
C GLU A 11 -9.65 21.23 -1.65
N TYR A 12 -10.77 20.81 -1.05
CA TYR A 12 -10.77 19.71 -0.10
C TYR A 12 -10.33 18.42 -0.81
N LYS A 13 -9.47 17.63 -0.17
CA LYS A 13 -8.97 16.37 -0.72
C LYS A 13 -9.57 15.22 0.08
N SER A 14 -10.36 14.37 -0.57
CA SER A 14 -10.92 13.19 0.08
C SER A 14 -9.81 12.17 0.36
N PRO A 15 -9.54 11.80 1.63
CA PRO A 15 -8.52 10.79 1.95
C PRO A 15 -8.87 9.42 1.34
N VAL A 16 -10.15 9.07 1.32
CA VAL A 16 -10.62 7.83 0.69
C VAL A 16 -10.37 7.84 -0.82
N ALA A 17 -10.58 8.97 -1.49
CA ALA A 17 -10.23 9.08 -2.91
C ALA A 17 -8.71 8.94 -3.12
N ALA A 18 -7.88 9.57 -2.28
CA ALA A 18 -6.43 9.43 -2.36
C ALA A 18 -5.98 7.96 -2.15
N PHE A 19 -6.64 7.22 -1.26
CA PHE A 19 -6.43 5.80 -1.06
C PHE A 19 -6.80 4.99 -2.32
N LEU A 20 -8.00 5.17 -2.84
CA LEU A 20 -8.47 4.45 -4.04
C LEU A 20 -7.59 4.73 -5.25
N TRP A 21 -7.18 5.99 -5.45
CA TRP A 21 -6.23 6.35 -6.50
C TRP A 21 -4.88 5.63 -6.32
N SER A 22 -4.38 5.54 -5.08
CA SER A 22 -3.13 4.81 -4.81
C SER A 22 -3.26 3.30 -5.01
N VAL A 23 -4.46 2.75 -4.83
CA VAL A 23 -4.75 1.33 -5.11
C VAL A 23 -4.75 1.06 -6.61
N THR A 24 -5.26 1.98 -7.43
CA THR A 24 -5.24 1.79 -8.89
C THR A 24 -3.83 1.76 -9.45
N MET A 25 -2.95 2.63 -8.97
CA MET A 25 -1.56 2.69 -9.40
C MET A 25 -0.71 3.47 -8.38
N VAL A 26 0.51 3.00 -8.15
CA VAL A 26 1.47 3.72 -7.31
C VAL A 26 1.76 5.10 -7.91
N GLY A 27 1.71 6.15 -7.08
CA GLY A 27 1.91 7.54 -7.52
C GLY A 27 0.64 8.31 -7.83
N PHE A 28 -0.48 7.66 -8.16
CA PHE A 28 -1.72 8.36 -8.53
C PHE A 28 -2.34 9.12 -7.34
N GLY A 29 -2.28 8.59 -6.11
CA GLY A 29 -2.75 9.31 -4.94
C GLY A 29 -1.93 10.58 -4.64
N GLN A 30 -0.64 10.56 -4.95
CA GLN A 30 0.24 11.72 -4.83
C GLN A 30 -0.09 12.78 -5.89
N LEU A 31 -0.37 12.34 -7.12
CA LEU A 31 -0.85 13.22 -8.20
C LEU A 31 -2.21 13.84 -7.83
N TYR A 32 -3.15 13.06 -7.28
CA TYR A 32 -4.44 13.55 -6.77
C TYR A 32 -4.28 14.64 -5.71
N ASN A 33 -3.31 14.47 -4.81
CA ASN A 33 -2.95 15.44 -3.78
C ASN A 33 -2.16 16.65 -4.32
N GLY A 34 -1.85 16.72 -5.63
CA GLY A 34 -1.08 17.80 -6.24
C GLY A 34 0.43 17.74 -5.96
N GLN A 35 0.95 16.61 -5.48
CA GLN A 35 2.37 16.38 -5.25
C GLN A 35 3.03 15.82 -6.52
N TYR A 36 3.05 16.61 -7.60
CA TYR A 36 3.45 16.13 -8.93
C TYR A 36 4.84 15.52 -8.97
N THR A 37 5.86 16.21 -8.46
CA THR A 37 7.24 15.69 -8.45
C THR A 37 7.33 14.33 -7.77
N PHE A 38 6.66 14.20 -6.62
CA PHE A 38 6.69 12.96 -5.84
C PHE A 38 5.86 11.84 -6.47
N GLY A 39 4.69 12.17 -7.02
CA GLY A 39 3.85 11.23 -7.75
C GLY A 39 4.52 10.69 -9.01
N PHE A 40 5.19 11.56 -9.78
CA PHE A 40 5.94 11.12 -10.97
C PHE A 40 7.16 10.27 -10.60
N MET A 41 7.87 10.58 -9.51
CA MET A 41 8.95 9.71 -9.03
C MET A 41 8.44 8.31 -8.67
N LEU A 42 7.32 8.22 -7.94
CA LEU A 42 6.73 6.93 -7.59
C LEU A 42 6.22 6.16 -8.82
N LEU A 43 5.64 6.85 -9.78
CA LEU A 43 5.17 6.28 -11.03
C LEU A 43 6.33 5.79 -11.91
N ALA A 44 7.45 6.52 -11.97
CA ALA A 44 8.67 6.06 -12.63
C ALA A 44 9.25 4.81 -11.95
N SER A 45 9.25 4.77 -10.62
CA SER A 45 9.66 3.58 -9.85
C SER A 45 8.75 2.40 -10.17
N GLU A 46 7.43 2.60 -10.18
CA GLU A 46 6.43 1.58 -10.53
C GLU A 46 6.72 0.95 -11.88
N PHE A 47 6.91 1.75 -12.94
CA PHE A 47 7.27 1.23 -14.26
C PHE A 47 8.61 0.50 -14.27
N THR A 48 9.61 1.03 -13.57
CA THR A 48 10.94 0.41 -13.46
C THR A 48 10.85 -0.97 -12.83
N ILE A 49 10.19 -1.07 -11.67
CA ILE A 49 10.08 -2.33 -10.92
C ILE A 49 9.18 -3.31 -11.66
N ASN A 50 8.06 -2.86 -12.24
CA ASN A 50 7.16 -3.71 -13.02
C ASN A 50 7.89 -4.37 -14.21
N THR A 51 8.72 -3.58 -14.92
CA THR A 51 9.52 -4.08 -16.05
C THR A 51 10.62 -5.03 -15.58
N LEU A 52 11.39 -4.66 -14.55
CA LEU A 52 12.52 -5.47 -14.07
C LEU A 52 12.08 -6.75 -13.35
N SER A 53 10.87 -6.77 -12.78
CA SER A 53 10.29 -7.96 -12.13
C SER A 53 9.56 -8.89 -13.09
N ASN A 54 9.35 -8.49 -14.35
CA ASN A 54 8.45 -9.17 -15.29
C ASN A 54 7.06 -9.45 -14.68
N LEU A 55 6.53 -8.48 -13.92
CA LEU A 55 5.28 -8.68 -13.18
C LEU A 55 4.09 -8.88 -14.13
N ASN A 56 4.02 -8.14 -15.23
CA ASN A 56 2.91 -8.25 -16.19
C ASN A 56 2.85 -9.65 -16.86
N PRO A 57 3.97 -10.21 -17.40
CA PRO A 57 4.01 -11.60 -17.85
C PRO A 57 3.64 -12.60 -16.74
N SER A 58 4.14 -12.40 -15.52
CA SER A 58 3.86 -13.26 -14.37
C SER A 58 2.35 -13.30 -14.07
N ILE A 59 1.69 -12.15 -14.05
CA ILE A 59 0.24 -12.02 -13.87
C ILE A 59 -0.52 -12.68 -15.04
N HIS A 60 -0.07 -12.44 -16.28
CA HIS A 60 -0.67 -13.05 -17.47
C HIS A 60 -0.66 -14.59 -17.40
N HIS A 61 0.48 -15.19 -17.10
CA HIS A 61 0.59 -16.64 -16.93
C HIS A 61 -0.23 -17.16 -15.73
N SER A 62 -0.33 -16.36 -14.66
CA SER A 62 -1.14 -16.69 -13.49
C SER A 62 -2.62 -16.81 -13.83
N PHE A 63 -3.15 -15.95 -14.71
CA PHE A 63 -4.53 -16.05 -15.18
C PHE A 63 -4.79 -17.26 -16.09
N HIS A 64 -3.76 -17.73 -16.81
CA HIS A 64 -3.85 -18.92 -17.64
C HIS A 64 -3.63 -20.23 -16.86
N GLY A 65 -3.32 -20.15 -15.56
CA GLY A 65 -3.04 -21.31 -14.72
C GLY A 65 -1.70 -21.99 -15.02
N ASP A 66 -0.80 -21.34 -15.75
CA ASP A 66 0.52 -21.87 -16.12
C ASP A 66 1.56 -21.47 -15.06
N PHE A 67 1.42 -22.05 -13.86
CA PHE A 67 2.22 -21.66 -12.69
C PHE A 67 3.71 -21.97 -12.86
N ILE A 68 4.07 -23.00 -13.63
CA ILE A 68 5.47 -23.32 -13.94
C ILE A 68 6.11 -22.13 -14.67
N LYS A 69 5.45 -21.63 -15.72
CA LYS A 69 5.96 -20.45 -16.44
C LYS A 69 5.96 -19.19 -15.59
N VAL A 70 5.02 -19.04 -14.64
CA VAL A 70 5.01 -17.90 -13.71
C VAL A 70 6.32 -17.83 -12.93
N HIS A 71 6.83 -18.97 -12.44
CA HIS A 71 8.09 -19.04 -11.71
C HIS A 71 9.31 -18.77 -12.60
N ASP A 72 9.26 -19.21 -13.85
CA ASP A 72 10.37 -19.03 -14.79
C ASP A 72 10.52 -17.56 -15.27
N VAL A 73 9.41 -16.84 -15.43
CA VAL A 73 9.45 -15.46 -15.93
C VAL A 73 9.63 -14.40 -14.84
N VAL A 74 9.16 -14.66 -13.61
CA VAL A 74 9.15 -13.62 -12.56
C VAL A 74 10.53 -13.44 -11.94
N ASN A 75 10.97 -12.19 -11.83
CA ASN A 75 12.18 -11.86 -11.07
C ASN A 75 11.79 -11.45 -9.64
N TYR A 76 11.91 -12.40 -8.72
CA TYR A 76 11.55 -12.24 -7.31
C TYR A 76 12.30 -11.11 -6.59
N HIS A 77 13.55 -10.81 -6.97
CA HIS A 77 14.33 -9.74 -6.32
C HIS A 77 13.65 -8.38 -6.49
N TRP A 78 13.17 -8.11 -7.71
CA TRP A 78 12.40 -6.89 -7.99
C TRP A 78 10.95 -7.01 -7.54
N GLY A 79 10.34 -8.20 -7.66
CA GLY A 79 8.96 -8.45 -7.25
C GLY A 79 8.71 -8.22 -5.75
N LEU A 80 9.66 -8.58 -4.87
CA LEU A 80 9.55 -8.37 -3.41
C LEU A 80 9.64 -6.88 -3.01
N PHE A 81 10.14 -6.01 -3.88
CA PHE A 81 10.14 -4.56 -3.62
C PHE A 81 8.76 -3.92 -3.89
N TYR A 82 7.93 -4.57 -4.71
CA TYR A 82 6.63 -4.06 -5.14
C TYR A 82 5.63 -3.84 -3.98
N PRO A 83 5.45 -4.78 -3.02
CA PRO A 83 4.57 -4.56 -1.87
C PRO A 83 4.93 -3.33 -1.05
N SER A 84 6.23 -3.10 -0.83
CA SER A 84 6.74 -1.97 -0.05
C SER A 84 6.41 -0.63 -0.72
N LEU A 85 6.62 -0.54 -2.03
CA LEU A 85 6.26 0.65 -2.80
C LEU A 85 4.75 0.92 -2.76
N TYR A 86 3.96 -0.14 -2.89
CA TYR A 86 2.50 -0.08 -2.89
C TYR A 86 1.94 0.37 -1.54
N GLY A 87 2.34 -0.29 -0.45
CA GLY A 87 1.92 0.04 0.91
C GLY A 87 2.33 1.46 1.33
N PHE A 88 3.55 1.88 0.98
CA PHE A 88 4.02 3.23 1.23
C PHE A 88 3.23 4.28 0.45
N SER A 89 2.98 4.04 -0.84
CA SER A 89 2.22 4.97 -1.69
C SER A 89 0.81 5.21 -1.14
N ILE A 90 0.12 4.14 -0.75
CA ILE A 90 -1.22 4.22 -0.15
C ILE A 90 -1.19 5.00 1.16
N TRP A 91 -0.31 4.60 2.09
CA TRP A 91 -0.20 5.23 3.40
C TRP A 91 0.10 6.73 3.30
N GLN A 92 1.07 7.09 2.44
CA GLN A 92 1.50 8.47 2.26
C GLN A 92 0.40 9.33 1.65
N ALA A 93 -0.28 8.84 0.60
CA ALA A 93 -1.31 9.61 -0.08
C ALA A 93 -2.52 9.85 0.83
N TYR A 94 -2.94 8.83 1.58
CA TYR A 94 -4.05 8.94 2.52
C TYR A 94 -3.77 9.96 3.63
N ASN A 95 -2.63 9.84 4.31
CA ASN A 95 -2.27 10.73 5.41
C ASN A 95 -1.99 12.16 4.91
N ARG A 96 -1.41 12.32 3.73
CA ARG A 96 -1.21 13.66 3.16
C ARG A 96 -2.54 14.36 2.88
N ALA A 97 -3.53 13.65 2.32
CA ALA A 97 -4.85 14.24 2.07
C ALA A 97 -5.47 14.79 3.36
N ILE A 98 -5.34 14.07 4.48
CA ILE A 98 -5.77 14.54 5.80
C ILE A 98 -5.01 15.80 6.20
N VAL A 99 -3.67 15.76 6.18
CA VAL A 99 -2.84 16.92 6.55
C VAL A 99 -3.17 18.16 5.71
N MET A 100 -3.43 17.99 4.41
CA MET A 100 -3.83 19.09 3.53
C MET A 100 -5.17 19.71 3.92
N ASN A 101 -6.14 18.90 4.35
CA ASN A 101 -7.43 19.40 4.83
C ASN A 101 -7.29 20.17 6.15
N TYR A 102 -6.50 19.68 7.10
CA TYR A 102 -6.22 20.38 8.36
C TYR A 102 -5.54 21.74 8.12
N GLN A 103 -4.53 21.77 7.25
CA GLN A 103 -3.84 23.00 6.87
C GLN A 103 -4.80 24.01 6.22
N LYS A 104 -5.75 23.54 5.40
CA LYS A 104 -6.78 24.40 4.80
C LYS A 104 -7.70 25.01 5.84
N GLU A 105 -8.05 24.26 6.88
CA GLU A 105 -8.88 24.73 8.00
C GLU A 105 -8.10 25.63 8.99
N GLY A 106 -6.80 25.86 8.76
CA GLY A 106 -5.94 26.61 9.68
C GLY A 106 -5.68 25.86 11.00
N LYS A 107 -5.94 24.55 11.04
CA LYS A 107 -5.72 23.70 12.20
C LYS A 107 -4.32 23.12 12.16
N GLU A 108 -3.77 22.85 13.34
CA GLU A 108 -2.55 22.06 13.46
C GLU A 108 -2.78 20.64 12.91
N PRO A 109 -1.80 20.05 12.21
CA PRO A 109 -1.95 18.70 11.66
C PRO A 109 -2.17 17.69 12.80
N PRO A 110 -2.89 16.58 12.53
CA PRO A 110 -3.11 15.56 13.55
C PRO A 110 -1.78 14.96 14.02
N GLU A 111 -1.64 14.79 15.34
CA GLU A 111 -0.45 14.16 15.94
C GLU A 111 -0.29 12.68 15.55
N LYS A 112 -1.40 12.03 15.17
CA LYS A 112 -1.45 10.61 14.83
C LYS A 112 -1.69 10.43 13.33
N VAL A 113 -0.90 9.54 12.75
CA VAL A 113 -1.15 9.01 11.40
C VAL A 113 -2.12 7.83 11.47
N TYR A 114 -2.85 7.62 10.38
CA TYR A 114 -3.87 6.59 10.25
C TYR A 114 -3.42 5.51 9.27
N LEU A 115 -3.99 4.30 9.42
CA LEU A 115 -3.74 3.13 8.55
C LEU A 115 -2.30 2.62 8.56
N THR A 116 -1.52 2.93 9.60
CA THR A 116 -0.11 2.54 9.64
C THR A 116 0.00 1.04 9.88
N GLY A 117 -0.78 0.50 10.82
CA GLY A 117 -0.85 -0.94 11.08
C GLY A 117 -1.39 -1.70 9.88
N PHE A 118 -2.38 -1.14 9.19
CA PHE A 118 -2.90 -1.71 7.95
C PHE A 118 -1.83 -1.81 6.85
N CYS A 119 -1.13 -0.71 6.55
CA CYS A 119 -0.17 -0.68 5.44
C CYS A 119 1.08 -1.53 5.75
N ILE A 120 1.57 -1.52 6.99
CA ILE A 120 2.67 -2.40 7.40
C ILE A 120 2.24 -3.87 7.31
N GLY A 121 1.05 -4.20 7.83
CA GLY A 121 0.51 -5.55 7.75
C GLY A 121 0.33 -6.00 6.29
N LEU A 122 -0.12 -5.11 5.41
CA LEU A 122 -0.26 -5.38 3.98
C LEU A 122 1.08 -5.69 3.32
N VAL A 123 2.12 -4.90 3.58
CA VAL A 123 3.48 -5.15 3.07
C VAL A 123 4.02 -6.49 3.56
N VAL A 124 3.89 -6.77 4.87
CA VAL A 124 4.38 -8.02 5.47
C VAL A 124 3.64 -9.22 4.88
N GLY A 125 2.31 -9.18 4.83
CA GLY A 125 1.50 -10.25 4.28
C GLY A 125 1.78 -10.52 2.81
N MET A 126 1.96 -9.47 2.00
CA MET A 126 2.32 -9.61 0.59
C MET A 126 3.69 -10.24 0.40
N ASN A 127 4.71 -9.81 1.16
CA ASN A 127 6.04 -10.41 1.09
C ASN A 127 6.03 -11.89 1.51
N LEU A 128 5.32 -12.21 2.60
CA LEU A 128 5.15 -13.59 3.06
C LEU A 128 4.42 -14.44 2.03
N GLY A 129 3.39 -13.92 1.37
CA GLY A 129 2.66 -14.65 0.32
C GLY A 129 3.49 -14.89 -0.93
N VAL A 130 4.33 -13.94 -1.33
CA VAL A 130 5.27 -14.15 -2.45
C VAL A 130 6.34 -15.18 -2.07
N TYR A 131 6.86 -15.15 -0.85
CA TYR A 131 7.94 -16.05 -0.40
C TYR A 131 7.45 -17.47 -0.08
N TRP A 132 6.29 -17.61 0.57
CA TRP A 132 5.78 -18.86 1.14
C TRP A 132 4.65 -19.48 0.30
N HIS A 133 4.45 -19.03 -0.95
CA HIS A 133 3.37 -19.53 -1.82
C HIS A 133 3.35 -21.06 -1.98
N HIS A 134 4.52 -21.73 -1.93
CA HIS A 134 4.63 -23.17 -2.19
C HIS A 134 4.06 -24.08 -1.08
N TYR A 135 3.96 -23.62 0.18
CA TYR A 135 3.48 -24.47 1.29
C TYR A 135 2.03 -24.23 1.70
N PHE A 136 1.44 -23.09 1.37
CA PHE A 136 0.24 -22.65 2.09
C PHE A 136 -1.07 -23.25 1.56
N LEU A 137 -1.22 -23.48 0.24
CA LEU A 137 -2.55 -23.72 -0.36
C LEU A 137 -2.63 -24.76 -1.50
N ASP A 138 -1.58 -25.56 -1.74
CA ASP A 138 -1.59 -26.53 -2.84
C ASP A 138 -2.48 -27.78 -2.58
N HIS A 139 -2.97 -27.94 -1.35
CA HIS A 139 -3.78 -29.11 -0.95
C HIS A 139 -5.28 -29.00 -1.24
N ILE A 140 -5.81 -27.82 -1.59
CA ILE A 140 -7.24 -27.63 -1.87
C ILE A 140 -7.43 -27.18 -3.33
N LEU A 141 -8.07 -28.02 -4.14
CA LEU A 141 -8.25 -27.83 -5.59
C LEU A 141 -8.92 -26.49 -5.96
N LEU A 142 -9.73 -25.93 -5.06
CA LEU A 142 -10.43 -24.65 -5.22
C LEU A 142 -9.48 -23.43 -5.19
N PHE A 143 -8.27 -23.59 -4.63
CA PHE A 143 -7.31 -22.50 -4.41
C PHE A 143 -6.09 -22.55 -5.34
N LYS A 144 -6.14 -23.30 -6.45
CA LYS A 144 -5.05 -23.29 -7.46
C LYS A 144 -4.65 -21.89 -7.92
N VAL A 145 -5.57 -20.93 -7.93
CA VAL A 145 -5.25 -19.52 -8.24
C VAL A 145 -4.25 -18.91 -7.24
N LEU A 146 -4.26 -19.33 -5.96
CA LEU A 146 -3.28 -18.91 -4.95
C LEU A 146 -1.93 -19.63 -5.04
N SER A 147 -1.75 -20.56 -5.99
CA SER A 147 -0.42 -21.05 -6.34
C SER A 147 0.40 -19.98 -7.07
N SER A 148 -0.24 -18.93 -7.62
CA SER A 148 0.48 -17.74 -8.11
C SER A 148 1.04 -16.92 -6.95
N PRO A 149 2.33 -16.55 -6.96
CA PRO A 149 2.95 -15.73 -5.93
C PRO A 149 2.27 -14.35 -5.78
N VAL A 150 1.76 -13.78 -6.86
CA VAL A 150 1.08 -12.47 -6.85
C VAL A 150 -0.26 -12.56 -6.13
N PHE A 151 -1.09 -13.55 -6.50
CA PHE A 151 -2.42 -13.71 -5.89
C PHE A 151 -2.34 -14.14 -4.43
N ASN A 152 -1.38 -15.02 -4.10
CA ASN A 152 -1.10 -15.39 -2.72
C ASN A 152 -0.65 -14.17 -1.90
N GLY A 153 0.26 -13.37 -2.44
CA GLY A 153 0.70 -12.11 -1.85
C GLY A 153 -0.47 -11.17 -1.55
N ILE A 154 -1.35 -10.92 -2.52
CA ILE A 154 -2.52 -10.04 -2.30
C ILE A 154 -3.43 -10.60 -1.20
N PHE A 155 -3.72 -11.91 -1.23
CA PHE A 155 -4.61 -12.55 -0.26
C PHE A 155 -4.06 -12.45 1.16
N LEU A 156 -2.82 -12.88 1.39
CA LEU A 156 -2.18 -12.77 2.70
C LEU A 156 -1.95 -11.31 3.10
N GLY A 157 -1.65 -10.44 2.15
CA GLY A 157 -1.56 -8.99 2.35
C GLY A 157 -2.83 -8.40 2.96
N ILE A 158 -4.00 -8.74 2.42
CA ILE A 158 -5.28 -8.26 2.94
C ILE A 158 -5.51 -8.82 4.36
N ILE A 159 -5.30 -10.12 4.58
CA ILE A 159 -5.50 -10.75 5.89
C ILE A 159 -4.61 -10.11 6.97
N VAL A 160 -3.31 -10.04 6.71
CA VAL A 160 -2.33 -9.48 7.66
C VAL A 160 -2.52 -7.98 7.80
N GLY A 161 -2.92 -7.27 6.73
CA GLY A 161 -3.30 -5.86 6.78
C GLY A 161 -4.48 -5.60 7.73
N PHE A 162 -5.55 -6.38 7.65
CA PHE A 162 -6.67 -6.27 8.59
C PHE A 162 -6.27 -6.61 10.02
N ALA A 163 -5.44 -7.65 10.22
CA ALA A 163 -4.89 -7.97 11.53
C ALA A 163 -4.05 -6.81 12.09
N GLY A 164 -3.19 -6.20 11.27
CA GLY A 164 -2.40 -5.03 11.62
C GLY A 164 -3.26 -3.82 11.99
N HIS A 165 -4.35 -3.59 11.27
CA HIS A 165 -5.32 -2.54 11.60
C HIS A 165 -6.02 -2.80 12.95
N LEU A 166 -6.37 -4.06 13.25
CA LEU A 166 -6.95 -4.43 14.54
C LEU A 166 -5.97 -4.20 15.69
N LEU A 167 -4.70 -4.57 15.51
CA LEU A 167 -3.64 -4.33 16.48
C LEU A 167 -3.43 -2.83 16.74
N GLU A 168 -3.42 -2.01 15.68
CA GLU A 168 -3.34 -0.54 15.78
C GLU A 168 -4.50 0.03 16.62
N LYS A 169 -5.73 -0.47 16.39
CA LYS A 169 -6.90 -0.09 17.21
C LYS A 169 -6.77 -0.52 18.66
N LEU A 170 -6.32 -1.74 18.92
CA LEU A 170 -6.13 -2.26 20.28
C LEU A 170 -5.09 -1.44 21.06
N GLN A 171 -3.95 -1.13 20.44
CA GLN A 171 -2.92 -0.29 21.06
C GLN A 171 -3.43 1.13 21.35
N SER A 172 -4.21 1.69 20.43
CA SER A 172 -4.79 3.03 20.62
C SER A 172 -5.74 3.07 21.82
N LYS A 173 -6.55 2.02 22.01
CA LYS A 173 -7.49 1.90 23.13
C LYS A 173 -6.75 1.73 24.46
N LEU A 174 -5.73 0.87 24.51
CA LEU A 174 -4.93 0.65 25.71
C LEU A 174 -4.22 1.92 26.20
N LYS A 175 -3.67 2.74 25.29
CA LYS A 175 -3.05 4.03 25.64
C LYS A 175 -4.04 5.03 26.24
N VAL A 176 -5.29 5.04 25.75
CA VAL A 176 -6.36 5.90 26.30
C VAL A 176 -6.74 5.44 27.71
N ASP A 177 -6.89 4.13 27.90
CA ASP A 177 -7.24 3.56 29.22
C ASP A 177 -6.13 3.79 30.26
N GLU A 178 -4.84 3.78 29.86
CA GLU A 178 -3.73 4.11 30.75
C GLU A 178 -3.67 5.59 31.15
N HIS A 179 -3.98 6.51 30.23
CA HIS A 179 -4.02 7.94 30.54
C HIS A 179 -5.24 8.30 31.40
N GLY A 180 -6.40 7.66 31.16
CA GLY A 180 -7.60 7.83 31.97
C GLY A 180 -7.50 7.22 33.38
N ARG A 181 -6.56 6.30 33.63
CA ARG A 181 -6.28 5.76 34.96
C ARG A 181 -5.25 6.57 35.77
N LYS A 182 -4.56 7.52 35.14
CA LYS A 182 -3.49 8.34 35.74
C LYS A 182 -3.89 9.81 35.96
N GLY A 183 -5.10 10.21 35.57
CA GLY A 183 -5.69 11.53 35.85
C GLY A 183 -6.82 11.41 36.86
#